data_AF-A0A945GS82-F1
#
_entry.id   AF-A0A945GS82-F1
#
_cell.length_a   1.000
_cell.length_b   1.000
_cell.length_c   1.000
_cell.angle_alpha   90.00
_cell.angle_beta   90.00
_cell.angle_gamma   90.00
#
_symmetry.space_group_name_H-M   'P 1'
#
loop_
_entity.id
_entity.type
_entity.pdbx_description
1 polymer ?
#
loop_
_entity_poly.entity_id
_entity_poly.type
_entity_poly.pdbx_seq_one_letter_code
_entity_poly.pdbx_strand_id
1 'polypeptide(L)' 'MRKILRLARREYKASVQTKGFIIGLVLAPILMGGGIIGMVLMKDQVDTTDRRVAVVDRSGVVGAAVAAA' A
#
# COMPACT_ATOMS: atom_id res chain seq x y z
N MET A 1 32.12 -25.51 -19.50
CA MET A 1 31.64 -25.20 -18.12
C MET A 1 32.39 -24.05 -17.43
N ARG A 2 33.69 -24.15 -17.13
CA ARG A 2 34.43 -23.13 -16.34
C ARG A 2 34.44 -21.70 -16.94
N LYS A 3 34.42 -21.59 -18.27
CA LYS A 3 34.33 -20.29 -18.97
C LYS A 3 32.93 -19.65 -18.82
N ILE A 4 31.88 -20.47 -18.93
CA ILE A 4 30.48 -20.05 -18.78
C ILE A 4 30.23 -19.51 -17.37
N LEU A 5 30.65 -20.24 -16.34
CA LEU A 5 30.49 -19.81 -14.94
C LEU A 5 31.23 -18.50 -14.65
N ARG A 6 32.40 -18.28 -15.25
CA ARG A 6 33.14 -17.01 -15.10
C ARG A 6 32.40 -15.84 -15.75
N LEU A 7 31.85 -16.05 -16.94
CA LEU A 7 31.06 -15.03 -17.63
C LEU A 7 29.79 -14.70 -16.82
N ALA A 8 29.04 -15.73 -16.41
CA ALA A 8 27.83 -15.57 -15.61
C ALA A 8 28.08 -14.82 -14.30
N ARG A 9 29.18 -15.12 -13.59
CA ARG A 9 29.55 -14.41 -12.36
C ARG A 9 29.86 -12.93 -12.61
N ARG A 10 30.50 -12.59 -13.73
CA ARG A 10 30.79 -11.20 -14.11
C ARG A 10 29.50 -10.43 -14.42
N GLU A 11 28.65 -11.01 -15.27
CA GLU A 11 27.34 -10.47 -15.64
C GLU A 11 26.48 -10.23 -14.41
N TYR A 12 26.33 -11.25 -13.55
CA TYR A 12 25.57 -11.14 -12.31
C TYR A 12 26.07 -9.99 -11.43
N LYS A 13 27.39 -9.88 -11.24
CA LYS A 13 27.96 -8.80 -10.43
C LYS A 13 27.68 -7.43 -11.03
N ALA A 14 27.79 -7.30 -12.35
CA ALA A 14 27.54 -6.05 -13.07
C ALA A 14 26.07 -5.62 -13.01
N SER A 15 25.12 -6.56 -13.06
CA SER A 15 23.69 -6.25 -13.05
C SER A 15 23.11 -6.14 -11.63
N VAL A 16 23.42 -7.09 -10.75
CA VAL A 16 22.75 -7.27 -9.45
C VAL A 16 23.42 -6.49 -8.32
N GLN A 17 24.75 -6.29 -8.34
CA GLN A 17 25.42 -5.50 -7.29
C GLN A 17 25.40 -3.99 -7.53
N THR A 18 24.52 -3.53 -8.43
CA THR A 18 24.26 -2.09 -8.58
C THR A 18 23.39 -1.61 -7.42
N LYS A 19 23.65 -0.40 -6.92
CA LYS A 19 22.84 0.20 -5.86
C LYS A 19 21.37 0.26 -6.26
N GLY A 20 21.08 0.62 -7.52
CA GLY A 20 19.72 0.69 -8.05
C GLY A 20 18.98 -0.64 -8.01
N PHE A 21 19.61 -1.73 -8.43
CA PHE A 21 18.99 -3.06 -8.38
C PHE A 21 18.69 -3.49 -6.94
N ILE A 22 19.66 -3.32 -6.03
CA ILE A 22 19.49 -3.70 -4.62
C ILE A 22 18.39 -2.87 -3.96
N ILE A 23 18.36 -1.55 -4.21
CA ILE A 23 17.31 -0.68 -3.71
C ILE A 23 15.96 -1.13 -4.26
N GLY A 24 15.81 -1.31 -5.57
CA GLY A 24 14.56 -1.74 -6.19
C GLY A 24 14.07 -3.11 -5.68
N LEU A 25 14.98 -4.07 -5.53
CA LEU A 25 14.69 -5.40 -5.00
C LEU A 25 14.13 -5.35 -3.57
N VAL A 26 14.68 -4.48 -2.73
CA VAL A 26 14.26 -4.33 -1.33
C VAL A 26 13.04 -3.42 -1.18
N LEU A 27 12.88 -2.43 -2.06
CA LEU A 27 11.79 -1.46 -1.99
C LEU A 27 10.42 -2.12 -2.19
N ALA A 28 10.29 -3.05 -3.15
CA ALA A 28 9.02 -3.74 -3.41
C ALA A 28 8.46 -4.48 -2.19
N PRO A 29 9.20 -5.40 -1.52
CA PRO A 29 8.69 -6.08 -0.32
C PRO A 29 8.52 -5.12 0.86
N ILE A 30 9.30 -4.04 0.97
CA ILE A 30 9.08 -3.02 2.00
C ILE A 30 7.75 -2.29 1.79
N LEU A 31 7.43 -1.89 0.55
CA LEU A 31 6.18 -1.21 0.25
C LEU A 31 4.98 -2.16 0.42
N MET A 32 5.07 -3.39 -0.10
CA MET A 32 4.00 -4.37 0.04
C MET A 32 3.82 -4.82 1.50
N GLY A 33 4.90 -5.22 2.17
CA GLY A 33 4.89 -5.64 3.57
C GLY A 33 4.54 -4.49 4.51
N GLY A 34 5.10 -3.31 4.29
CA GLY A 34 4.79 -2.09 5.04
C GLY A 34 3.35 -1.66 4.90
N GLY A 35 2.74 -1.81 3.72
CA GLY A 35 1.31 -1.56 3.51
C GLY A 35 0.42 -2.50 4.32
N ILE A 36 0.74 -3.80 4.34
CA ILE A 36 0.04 -4.79 5.17
C ILE A 36 0.16 -4.45 6.65
N ILE A 37 1.39 -4.15 7.10
CA ILE A 37 1.67 -3.75 8.49
C ILE A 37 0.87 -2.49 8.85
N GLY A 38 0.87 -1.48 7.98
CA GLY A 38 0.12 -0.24 8.18
C GLY A 38 -1.38 -0.47 8.28
N MET A 39 -1.95 -1.32 7.43
CA MET A 39 -3.37 -1.69 7.51
C MET A 39 -3.70 -2.39 8.83
N VAL A 40 -2.85 -3.31 9.31
CA VAL A 40 -3.06 -4.01 10.58
C VAL A 40 -2.98 -3.03 11.75
N LEU A 41 -2.01 -2.12 11.76
CA LEU A 41 -1.85 -1.10 12.80
C LEU A 41 -3.03 -0.12 12.86
N MET A 42 -3.59 0.24 11.71
CA MET A 42 -4.67 1.22 11.61
C MET A 42 -6.07 0.60 11.71
N LYS A 43 -6.18 -0.73 11.66
CA LYS A 43 -7.45 -1.46 11.61
C LYS A 43 -8.44 -1.02 12.71
N ASP A 44 -7.95 -0.82 13.92
CA ASP A 44 -8.79 -0.54 15.08
C ASP A 44 -8.97 0.98 15.34
N GLN A 45 -8.39 1.82 14.48
CA GLN A 45 -8.49 3.28 14.56
C GLN A 45 -9.78 3.77 13.90
N VAL A 46 -10.92 3.39 14.48
CA VAL A 46 -12.25 3.85 14.06
C VAL A 46 -12.63 5.09 14.86
N ASP A 47 -13.04 6.15 14.16
CA ASP A 47 -13.56 7.34 14.81
C ASP A 47 -14.97 7.06 15.34
N THR A 48 -15.09 6.93 16.66
CA THR A 48 -16.37 6.71 17.36
C THR A 48 -17.01 8.03 17.81
N THR A 49 -16.51 9.18 17.35
CA THR A 49 -17.04 10.48 17.76
C THR A 49 -18.35 10.77 17.04
N ASP A 50 -19.35 11.24 17.79
CA ASP A 50 -20.59 11.73 17.19
C ASP A 50 -20.30 12.89 16.22
N ARG A 51 -20.66 12.69 14.95
CA ARG A 51 -20.49 13.69 13.89
C ARG A 51 -21.83 14.34 13.60
N ARG A 52 -21.86 15.69 13.58
CA ARG A 52 -23.00 16.44 13.05
C ARG A 52 -22.91 16.46 11.53
N VAL A 53 -23.85 15.80 10.86
CA VAL A 53 -23.92 15.73 9.39
C VAL A 53 -25.09 16.57 8.89
N ALA A 54 -24.85 17.43 7.90
CA ALA A 54 -25.92 18.18 7.22
C ALA A 54 -26.42 17.38 6.02
N VAL A 55 -27.73 17.15 5.94
CA VAL A 55 -28.37 16.45 4.82
C VAL A 55 -29.07 17.47 3.94
N VAL A 56 -28.73 17.49 2.65
CA VAL A 56 -29.39 18.34 1.63
C VAL A 56 -30.16 17.44 0.69
N ASP A 57 -31.48 17.36 0.87
CA ASP A 57 -32.37 16.61 -0.01
C ASP A 57 -33.12 17.57 -0.95
N ARG A 58 -32.82 17.50 -2.25
CA ARG A 58 -33.51 18.28 -3.29
C ARG A 58 -34.80 17.62 -3.78
N SER A 59 -34.95 16.32 -3.56
CA SER A 59 -36.14 15.56 -3.96
C SER A 59 -37.29 15.73 -2.96
N GLY A 60 -36.97 16.00 -1.69
CA GLY A 60 -37.93 16.14 -0.59
C GLY A 60 -38.52 14.81 -0.08
N VAL A 61 -38.10 13.68 -0.64
CA VAL A 61 -38.65 12.34 -0.33
C VAL A 61 -37.77 11.57 0.66
N VAL A 62 -36.47 11.82 0.68
CA VAL A 62 -35.47 10.97 1.33
C VAL A 62 -35.00 11.54 2.68
N GLY A 63 -35.09 12.86 2.87
CA GLY A 63 -34.57 13.54 4.06
C GLY A 63 -35.15 13.00 5.38
N ALA A 64 -36.43 12.67 5.43
CA ALA A 64 -37.08 12.15 6.64
C ALA A 64 -36.58 10.74 7.02
N ALA A 65 -36.32 9.88 6.02
CA ALA A 65 -35.83 8.52 6.27
C ALA A 65 -34.39 8.51 6.80
N VAL A 66 -33.56 9.46 6.35
CA VAL A 66 -32.15 9.58 6.78
C VAL A 66 -32.03 10.23 8.16
N ALA A 67 -32.94 11.14 8.53
CA ALA A 67 -32.94 11.77 9.86
C ALA A 67 -33.45 10.86 10.99
N ALA A 68 -34.16 9.78 10.65
CA ALA A 68 -34.71 8.81 11.60
C ALA A 68 -33.82 7.58 11.83
N ALA A 69 -32.73 7.44 11.06
CA ALA A 69 -31.75 6.35 11.12
C ALA A 69 -30.53 6.74 11.97
#